data_AF-A0A4Y2JEJ1-F1
#
_entry.id   AF-A0A4Y2JEJ1-F1
#
_cell.length_a   1.000
_cell.length_b   1.000
_cell.length_c   1.000
_cell.angle_alpha   90.00
_cell.angle_beta   90.00
_cell.angle_gamma   90.00
#
_symmetry.space_group_name_H-M   'P 1'
#
loop_
_entity.id
_entity.type
_entity.pdbx_description
1 polymer ?
#
loop_
_entity_poly.entity_id
_entity_poly.type
_entity_poly.pdbx_seq_one_letter_code
_entity_poly.pdbx_strand_id
1 'polypeptide(L)'
;AELAAIGFAAGWALEHNQLVNIHTDSQSSTEEIKRAEPKLEFVNNIKEKIYSSRLLVSLTWMKAHAGNPGNERADRQAKLVTTIGQ
;
A
#
# COMPACT_ATOMS: atom_id res chain seq x y z
N ALA A 1 -2.12 3.69 8.01
CA ALA A 1 -2.61 2.36 7.61
C ALA A 1 -2.14 1.98 6.21
N GLU A 2 -2.29 2.87 5.22
CA GLU A 2 -2.06 2.54 3.81
C GLU A 2 -0.60 2.24 3.47
N LEU A 3 0.37 3.05 3.93
CA LEU A 3 1.80 2.75 3.77
C LEU A 3 2.18 1.37 4.35
N ALA A 4 1.63 1.01 5.52
CA ALA A 4 1.84 -0.30 6.13
C ALA A 4 1.24 -1.42 5.25
N ALA A 5 0.05 -1.21 4.69
CA ALA A 5 -0.59 -2.16 3.78
C ALA A 5 0.20 -2.35 2.47
N ILE A 6 0.75 -1.28 1.90
CA ILE A 6 1.61 -1.34 0.71
C ILE A 6 2.89 -2.12 1.03
N GLY A 7 3.55 -1.81 2.16
CA GLY A 7 4.74 -2.53 2.59
C GLY A 7 4.50 -4.01 2.87
N PHE A 8 3.35 -4.34 3.46
CA PHE A 8 2.93 -5.72 3.69
C PHE A 8 2.72 -6.48 2.39
N ALA A 9 1.95 -5.92 1.45
CA ALA A 9 1.71 -6.55 0.15
C ALA A 9 3.00 -6.74 -0.65
N ALA A 10 3.93 -5.77 -0.59
CA ALA A 10 5.23 -5.89 -1.22
C ALA A 10 6.11 -7.00 -0.59
N GLY A 11 6.09 -7.12 0.74
CA GLY A 11 6.76 -8.21 1.45
C GLY A 11 6.16 -9.57 1.09
N TRP A 12 4.83 -9.68 1.09
CA TRP A 12 4.13 -10.91 0.73
C TRP A 12 4.45 -11.35 -0.71
N ALA A 13 4.49 -10.41 -1.66
CA ALA A 13 4.84 -10.68 -3.05
C ALA A 13 6.25 -11.28 -3.18
N LEU A 14 7.22 -10.77 -2.40
CA LEU A 14 8.59 -11.31 -2.37
C LEU A 14 8.64 -12.71 -1.77
N GLU A 15 7.98 -12.91 -0.63
CA GLU A 15 7.96 -14.18 0.08
C GLU A 15 7.36 -15.31 -0.76
N HIS A 16 6.38 -14.98 -1.61
CA HIS A 16 5.65 -15.96 -2.43
C HIS A 16 6.05 -15.92 -3.91
N ASN A 17 6.96 -15.03 -4.29
CA ASN A 17 7.37 -14.78 -5.67
C ASN A 17 6.18 -14.64 -6.63
N GLN A 18 5.16 -13.85 -6.23
CA GLN A 18 3.92 -13.66 -6.98
C GLN A 18 3.83 -12.26 -7.56
N LEU A 19 3.24 -12.15 -8.75
CA LEU A 19 2.89 -10.85 -9.33
C LEU A 19 1.69 -10.27 -8.59
N VAL A 20 1.84 -9.08 -8.02
CA VAL A 20 0.82 -8.39 -7.23
C VAL A 20 0.60 -6.98 -7.76
N ASN A 21 -0.66 -6.66 -8.07
CA ASN A 21 -1.06 -5.29 -8.40
C ASN A 21 -1.69 -4.66 -7.16
N ILE A 22 -1.01 -3.68 -6.58
CA ILE A 22 -1.48 -2.91 -5.44
C ILE A 22 -2.20 -1.68 -5.97
N HIS A 23 -3.47 -1.55 -5.63
CA HIS A 23 -4.23 -0.34 -5.91
C HIS A 23 -4.46 0.42 -4.61
N THR A 24 -4.11 1.71 -4.60
CA THR A 24 -4.28 2.59 -3.44
C THR A 24 -4.98 3.86 -3.86
N ASP A 25 -5.89 4.36 -3.04
CA ASP A 25 -6.52 5.66 -3.22
C ASP A 25 -5.82 6.81 -2.50
N SER A 26 -4.79 6.48 -1.73
CA SER A 26 -3.92 7.40 -1.03
C SER A 26 -2.95 8.10 -1.96
N GLN A 27 -3.31 9.31 -2.39
CA GLN A 27 -2.37 10.16 -3.11
C GLN A 27 -1.13 10.46 -2.24
N SER A 28 -1.35 10.77 -0.96
CA SER A 28 -0.27 11.09 -0.02
C SER A 28 0.70 9.93 0.21
N SER A 29 0.22 8.69 0.35
CA SER A 29 1.12 7.53 0.48
C SER A 29 1.94 7.30 -0.80
N THR A 30 1.33 7.50 -1.97
CA THR A 30 2.01 7.39 -3.25
C THR A 30 3.10 8.46 -3.41
N GLU A 31 2.81 9.69 -3.00
CA GLU A 31 3.77 10.79 -3.00
C GLU A 31 4.92 10.54 -2.02
N GLU A 32 4.64 10.03 -0.82
CA GLU A 32 5.66 9.75 0.18
C GLU A 32 6.63 8.63 -0.25
N ILE A 33 6.13 7.62 -0.96
CA ILE A 33 6.96 6.55 -1.58
C ILE A 33 7.85 7.12 -2.70
N LYS A 34 7.32 8.04 -3.51
CA LYS A 34 8.08 8.66 -4.62
C LYS A 34 9.09 9.70 -4.15
N ARG A 35 8.89 10.26 -2.96
CA ARG A 35 9.74 11.32 -2.42
C ARG A 35 11.16 10.80 -2.19
N ALA A 36 12.17 11.52 -2.69
CA ALA A 36 13.57 11.15 -2.56
C ALA A 36 14.12 11.32 -1.13
N GLU A 37 13.53 12.23 -0.35
CA GLU A 37 14.01 12.55 0.99
C GLU A 37 13.59 11.50 2.04
N PRO A 38 14.55 10.88 2.74
CA PRO A 38 14.26 9.97 3.85
C PRO A 38 13.85 10.79 5.08
N LYS A 39 12.56 10.81 5.44
CA LYS A 39 12.07 11.48 6.65
C LYS A 39 11.83 10.52 7.82
N LEU A 40 11.43 9.28 7.55
CA LEU A 40 11.01 8.31 8.57
C LEU A 40 11.57 6.93 8.26
N GLU A 41 12.18 6.28 9.26
CA GLU A 41 12.72 4.91 9.15
C GLU A 41 11.67 3.91 8.64
N PHE A 42 10.45 4.04 9.15
CA PHE A 42 9.30 3.24 8.71
C PHE A 42 9.05 3.33 7.19
N VAL A 43 9.10 4.54 6.63
CA VAL A 43 8.89 4.76 5.19
C VAL A 43 10.05 4.19 4.38
N ASN A 44 11.28 4.30 4.88
CA ASN A 44 12.45 3.75 4.22
C ASN A 44 12.39 2.21 4.14
N ASN A 45 11.97 1.54 5.21
CA ASN A 45 11.78 0.08 5.19
C ASN A 45 10.76 -0.35 4.12
N ILE A 46 9.65 0.38 4.00
CA ILE A 46 8.64 0.13 2.98
C ILE A 46 9.22 0.36 1.57
N LYS A 47 9.96 1.45 1.37
CA LYS A 47 10.63 1.74 0.09
C LYS A 47 11.60 0.64 -0.30
N GLU A 48 12.35 0.08 0.65
CA GLU A 48 13.25 -1.05 0.40
C GLU A 48 12.49 -2.30 -0.02
N LYS A 49 11.38 -2.64 0.65
CA LYS A 49 10.51 -3.76 0.26
C LYS A 49 9.92 -3.56 -1.14
N ILE A 50 9.46 -2.36 -1.47
CA ILE A 50 8.95 -2.02 -2.80
C ILE A 50 10.07 -2.13 -3.85
N TYR A 51 11.27 -1.63 -3.54
CA TYR A 51 12.40 -1.70 -4.46
C TYR A 51 12.86 -3.13 -4.72
N SER A 52 12.90 -3.96 -3.67
CA SER A 52 13.22 -5.38 -3.78
C SER A 52 12.15 -6.14 -4.58
N SER A 53 10.88 -5.77 -4.42
CA SER A 53 9.73 -6.36 -5.13
C SER A 53 9.42 -5.71 -6.47
N ARG A 54 10.27 -4.82 -7.00
CA ARG A 54 9.96 -3.98 -8.19
C ARG A 54 9.60 -4.74 -9.46
N LEU A 55 9.97 -6.02 -9.58
CA LEU A 55 9.63 -6.88 -10.71
C LEU A 55 8.34 -7.69 -10.47
N LEU A 56 7.87 -7.73 -9.22
CA LEU A 56 6.71 -8.48 -8.77
C LEU A 56 5.53 -7.59 -8.46
N VAL A 57 5.77 -6.34 -8.05
CA VAL A 57 4.74 -5.43 -7.56
C VAL A 57 4.56 -4.28 -8.53
N SER A 58 3.31 -4.03 -8.90
CA SER A 58 2.90 -2.75 -9.49
C SER A 58 2.07 -1.96 -8.47
N LEU A 59 2.31 -0.65 -8.37
CA LEU A 59 1.55 0.25 -7.50
C LEU A 59 0.79 1.26 -8.37
N THR A 60 -0.54 1.21 -8.31
CA THR A 60 -1.42 2.10 -9.08
C THR A 60 -2.23 2.97 -8.12
N TRP A 61 -2.16 4.29 -8.31
CA TRP A 61 -3.05 5.21 -7.62
C TRP A 61 -4.43 5.22 -8.29
N MET A 62 -5.49 5.13 -7.49
CA MET A 62 -6.88 5.22 -7.93
C MET A 62 -7.60 6.34 -7.20
N LYS A 63 -8.63 6.93 -7.80
CA LYS A 63 -9.43 7.93 -7.10
C LYS A 63 -10.43 7.24 -6.16
N ALA A 64 -10.41 7.59 -4.87
CA ALA A 64 -11.43 7.16 -3.92
C ALA A 64 -12.83 7.59 -4.40
N HIS A 65 -13.86 6.78 -4.13
CA HIS A 65 -15.27 7.12 -4.38
C HIS A 65 -15.66 7.32 -5.87
N ALA A 66 -14.87 6.80 -6.81
CA ALA A 66 -15.24 6.77 -8.24
C ALA A 66 -16.17 5.58 -8.59
N GLY A 67 -16.80 4.95 -7.60
CA GLY A 67 -17.61 3.74 -7.77
C GLY A 67 -16.79 2.47 -8.02
N ASN A 68 -15.52 2.41 -7.57
CA ASN A 68 -14.71 1.21 -7.64
C ASN A 68 -15.04 0.28 -6.45
N PRO A 69 -15.69 -0.88 -6.69
CA PRO A 69 -16.13 -1.76 -5.61
C PRO A 69 -14.98 -2.33 -4.77
N GLY A 70 -13.78 -2.43 -5.35
CA GLY A 70 -12.59 -2.91 -4.64
C GLY A 70 -12.11 -1.93 -3.58
N ASN A 71 -12.10 -0.63 -3.89
CA ASN A 71 -11.70 0.42 -2.94
C ASN A 71 -12.67 0.50 -1.75
N GLU A 72 -13.97 0.51 -2.05
CA GLU A 72 -15.02 0.59 -1.04
C GLU A 72 -15.00 -0.60 -0.08
N ARG A 73 -14.65 -1.80 -0.58
CA ARG A 73 -14.44 -2.99 0.24
C ARG A 73 -13.22 -2.84 1.16
N ALA A 74 -12.10 -2.34 0.65
CA ALA A 74 -10.89 -2.11 1.45
C ALA A 74 -11.16 -1.07 2.55
N ASP A 75 -11.85 0.03 2.23
CA ASP A 75 -12.22 1.08 3.18
C ASP A 75 -13.15 0.56 4.28
N ARG A 76 -14.14 -0.26 3.91
CA ARG A 76 -15.04 -0.88 4.88
C ARG A 76 -14.24 -1.80 5.83
N GLN A 77 -13.31 -2.59 5.29
CA GLN A 77 -12.49 -3.48 6.10
C GLN A 77 -11.59 -2.69 7.06
N ALA A 78 -10.97 -1.60 6.60
CA ALA A 78 -10.16 -0.73 7.45
C ALA A 78 -10.98 -0.08 8.58
N LYS A 79 -12.21 0.36 8.30
CA LYS A 79 -13.12 0.90 9.30
C LYS A 79 -13.52 -0.15 10.34
N LEU A 80 -13.86 -1.38 9.91
CA LEU A 80 -14.21 -2.48 10.81
C LEU A 80 -13.09 -2.82 11.79
N VAL A 81 -11.84 -2.91 11.31
CA VAL A 81 -10.68 -3.17 12.18
C VAL A 81 -10.50 -2.08 13.24
N THR A 82 -10.83 -0.83 12.90
CA THR A 82 -10.77 0.29 13.86
C THR A 82 -11.88 0.21 14.92
N THR A 83 -13.05 -0.34 14.59
CA THR A 83 -14.18 -0.50 15.52
C THR A 83 -14.08 -1.74 16.40
N ILE A 84 -13.45 -2.83 15.92
CA ILE A 84 -13.31 -4.09 16.66
C ILE A 84 -12.14 -4.03 17.66
N GLY A 85 -11.21 -3.08 17.48
CA GLY A 85 -10.01 -2.91 18.31
C GLY A 85 -10.14 -1.95 19.49
N GLN A 86 -11.36 -1.60 19.94
CA GLN A 86 -11.60 -0.83 21.16
C GLN A 86 -12.25 -1.68 22.25
#